data_AF-A0A0Q4J0N7-F1
#
_entry.id   AF-A0A0Q4J0N7-F1
#
_cell.length_a   1.000
_cell.length_b   1.000
_cell.length_c   1.000
_cell.angle_alpha   90.00
_cell.angle_beta   90.00
_cell.angle_gamma   90.00
#
_symmetry.space_group_name_H-M   'P 1'
#
loop_
_entity.id
_entity.type
_entity.pdbx_description
1 polymer ?
#
loop_
_entity_poly.entity_id
_entity_poly.type
_entity_poly.pdbx_seq_one_letter_code
_entity_poly.pdbx_strand_id
1 'polypeptide(L)'
;MLNLDPIKTQAVADQTRQAFAAFDSALVDAAQLTTAFLTASQGSGLTASESQRILKQIHDSATKIIEGRSDMIRATALLTRCLEHSAIPVTSVGCPIGLELEQQETARHLTLVA
;
A
#
# COMPACT_ATOMS: atom_id res chain seq x y z
N MET A 1 -0.39 12.76 27.74
CA MET A 1 0.53 13.00 26.62
C MET A 1 1.51 11.84 26.55
N LEU A 2 1.66 11.21 25.38
CA LEU A 2 2.59 10.08 25.21
C LEU A 2 4.05 10.57 25.22
N ASN A 3 4.92 9.88 25.94
CA ASN A 3 6.36 10.14 25.95
C ASN A 3 7.05 9.23 24.91
N LEU A 4 7.20 9.75 23.69
CA LEU A 4 7.80 9.04 22.57
C LEU A 4 9.21 9.58 22.31
N ASP A 5 10.12 8.69 21.94
CA ASP A 5 11.48 9.04 21.55
C ASP A 5 11.49 9.54 20.09
N PRO A 6 11.93 10.78 19.80
CA PRO A 6 11.89 11.33 18.45
C PRO A 6 12.68 10.54 17.41
N ILE A 7 13.85 9.99 17.79
CA ILE A 7 14.71 9.24 16.87
C ILE A 7 14.05 7.90 16.51
N LYS A 8 13.49 7.21 17.52
CA LYS A 8 12.78 5.94 17.29
C LYS A 8 11.51 6.16 16.48
N THR A 9 10.77 7.24 16.73
CA THR A 9 9.59 7.61 15.94
C THR A 9 9.95 7.88 14.47
N GLN A 10 11.04 8.60 14.21
CA GLN A 10 11.51 8.83 12.85
C GLN A 10 11.89 7.52 12.15
N ALA A 11 12.58 6.60 12.85
CA ALA A 11 12.91 5.28 12.30
C ALA A 11 11.66 4.49 11.89
N VAL A 12 10.58 4.55 12.68
CA VAL A 12 9.28 3.95 12.31
C VAL A 12 8.71 4.58 11.04
N ALA A 13 8.82 5.91 10.88
CA ALA A 13 8.38 6.59 9.66
C ALA A 13 9.18 6.17 8.43
N ASP A 14 10.51 6.07 8.55
CA ASP A 14 11.39 5.60 7.48
C ASP A 14 11.06 4.16 7.06
N GLN A 15 10.89 3.27 8.04
CA GLN A 15 10.54 1.87 7.80
C GLN A 15 9.14 1.72 7.19
N THR A 16 8.19 2.57 7.58
CA THR A 16 6.84 2.60 6.99
C THR A 16 6.90 2.95 5.50
N ARG A 17 7.69 3.96 5.11
CA ARG A 17 7.91 4.31 3.68
C ARG A 17 8.54 3.16 2.92
N GLN A 18 9.56 2.54 3.49
CA GLN A 18 10.22 1.40 2.88
C GLN A 18 9.26 0.22 2.67
N ALA A 19 8.38 -0.05 3.63
CA ALA A 19 7.37 -1.09 3.51
C ALA A 19 6.40 -0.81 2.35
N PHE A 20 5.89 0.42 2.20
CA PHE A 20 5.04 0.79 1.06
C PHE A 20 5.75 0.59 -0.29
N ALA A 21 7.00 1.04 -0.41
CA ALA A 21 7.79 0.83 -1.63
C ALA A 21 8.00 -0.67 -1.95
N ALA A 22 8.16 -1.51 -0.92
CA ALA A 22 8.26 -2.95 -1.08
C ALA A 22 6.93 -3.58 -1.55
N PHE A 23 5.78 -3.14 -1.01
CA PHE A 23 4.46 -3.58 -1.50
C PHE A 23 4.25 -3.19 -2.96
N ASP A 24 4.57 -1.94 -3.32
CA ASP A 24 4.43 -1.45 -4.70
C ASP A 24 5.33 -2.24 -5.66
N SER A 25 6.57 -2.54 -5.27
CA SER A 25 7.48 -3.37 -6.07
C SER A 25 6.96 -4.80 -6.22
N ALA A 26 6.44 -5.41 -5.15
CA ALA A 26 5.89 -6.76 -5.20
C ALA A 26 4.66 -6.87 -6.12
N LEU A 27 3.85 -5.81 -6.24
CA LEU A 27 2.74 -5.76 -7.22
C LEU A 27 3.25 -5.72 -8.66
N VAL A 28 4.31 -4.96 -8.93
CA VAL A 28 4.98 -4.96 -10.24
C VAL A 28 5.50 -6.35 -10.57
N ASP A 29 6.19 -6.99 -9.63
CA ASP A 29 6.74 -8.34 -9.82
C ASP A 29 5.65 -9.39 -10.08
N ALA A 30 4.51 -9.31 -9.38
CA ALA A 30 3.37 -10.21 -9.59
C ALA A 30 2.75 -10.04 -11.00
N ALA A 31 2.66 -8.80 -11.49
CA ALA A 31 2.18 -8.53 -12.85
C ALA A 31 3.15 -9.04 -13.93
N GLN A 32 4.46 -8.86 -13.70
CA GLN A 32 5.50 -9.39 -14.57
C GLN A 32 5.48 -10.93 -14.58
N LEU A 33 5.34 -11.57 -13.42
CA LEU A 33 5.21 -13.02 -13.31
C LEU A 33 3.99 -13.55 -14.08
N THR A 34 2.85 -12.87 -13.99
CA THR A 34 1.64 -13.23 -14.75
C THR A 34 1.92 -13.20 -16.25
N THR A 35 2.58 -12.15 -16.73
CA THR A 35 2.95 -11.98 -18.15
C THR A 35 3.94 -13.05 -18.60
N ALA A 36 4.96 -13.31 -17.79
CA ALA A 36 5.97 -14.33 -18.06
C ALA A 36 5.35 -15.73 -18.12
N PHE A 37 4.44 -16.05 -17.19
CA PHE A 37 3.72 -17.32 -17.19
C PHE A 37 2.86 -17.49 -18.44
N LEU A 38 2.08 -16.46 -18.82
CA LEU A 38 1.27 -16.51 -20.04
C LEU A 38 2.12 -16.77 -21.28
N THR A 39 3.27 -16.08 -21.40
CA THR A 39 4.21 -16.27 -22.49
C THR A 39 4.78 -17.69 -22.49
N ALA A 40 5.24 -18.19 -21.34
CA ALA A 40 5.81 -19.53 -21.20
C ALA A 40 4.77 -20.64 -21.42
N SER A 41 3.49 -20.37 -21.15
CA SER A 41 2.42 -21.36 -21.33
C SER A 41 2.09 -21.60 -22.80
N GLN A 42 2.41 -20.66 -23.70
CA GLN A 42 2.14 -20.79 -25.13
C GLN A 42 2.97 -21.93 -25.74
N GLY A 43 2.28 -22.90 -26.35
CA GLY A 43 2.94 -24.07 -26.94
C GLY A 43 3.57 -25.03 -25.92
N SER A 44 3.31 -24.85 -24.62
CA SER A 44 3.88 -25.69 -23.55
C SER A 44 3.23 -27.08 -23.44
N GLY A 45 2.06 -27.28 -24.06
CA GLY A 45 1.26 -28.49 -23.90
C GLY A 45 0.43 -28.53 -22.62
N LEU A 46 0.48 -27.48 -21.77
CA LEU A 46 -0.41 -27.34 -20.62
C LEU A 46 -1.88 -27.33 -21.07
N THR A 47 -2.71 -28.04 -20.32
CA THR A 47 -4.15 -27.95 -20.50
C THR A 47 -4.66 -26.58 -20.03
N ALA A 48 -5.84 -26.20 -20.53
CA ALA A 48 -6.51 -24.97 -20.10
C ALA A 48 -6.79 -24.96 -18.58
N SER A 49 -7.10 -26.12 -17.98
CA SER A 49 -7.37 -26.21 -16.55
C SER A 49 -6.11 -26.05 -15.70
N GLU A 50 -4.97 -26.60 -16.12
CA GLU A 50 -3.68 -26.43 -15.42
C GLU A 50 -3.21 -24.99 -15.45
N SER A 51 -3.21 -24.37 -16.64
CA SER A 51 -2.82 -22.97 -16.80
C SER A 51 -3.73 -22.03 -16.02
N GLN A 52 -5.05 -22.25 -16.04
CA GLN A 52 -6.01 -21.45 -15.26
C GLN A 52 -5.80 -21.60 -13.75
N ARG A 53 -5.50 -22.82 -13.25
CA ARG A 53 -5.20 -23.03 -11.82
C ARG A 53 -3.96 -22.25 -11.39
N ILE A 54 -2.92 -22.24 -12.21
CA ILE A 54 -1.68 -21.48 -11.92
C ILE A 54 -1.96 -19.97 -11.94
N LEU A 55 -2.65 -19.46 -12.97
CA LEU A 55 -3.03 -18.05 -13.04
C LEU A 55 -3.85 -17.63 -11.81
N LYS A 56 -4.78 -18.49 -11.37
CA LYS A 56 -5.55 -18.24 -10.16
C LYS A 56 -4.66 -18.13 -8.92
N GLN A 57 -3.65 -18.99 -8.76
CA GLN A 57 -2.74 -18.89 -7.62
C GLN A 57 -1.88 -17.61 -7.65
N ILE A 58 -1.40 -17.19 -8.83
CA ILE A 58 -0.66 -15.93 -8.98
C ILE A 58 -1.56 -14.75 -8.61
N HIS A 59 -2.80 -14.73 -9.10
CA HIS A 59 -3.79 -13.72 -8.77
C HIS A 59 -4.12 -13.68 -7.28
N ASP A 60 -4.42 -14.83 -6.66
CA ASP A 60 -4.74 -14.93 -5.23
C ASP A 60 -3.55 -14.44 -4.37
N SER A 61 -2.30 -14.64 -4.82
CA SER A 61 -1.12 -14.06 -4.18
C SER A 61 -1.06 -12.54 -4.33
N ALA A 62 -1.32 -12.01 -5.52
CA ALA A 62 -1.33 -10.57 -5.77
C ALA A 62 -2.39 -9.85 -4.93
N THR A 63 -3.57 -10.45 -4.78
CA THR A 63 -4.64 -9.93 -3.92
C THR A 63 -4.18 -9.74 -2.48
N LYS A 64 -3.43 -10.71 -1.91
CA LYS A 64 -2.90 -10.58 -0.54
C LYS A 64 -1.90 -9.43 -0.38
N ILE A 65 -1.13 -9.11 -1.43
CA ILE A 65 -0.22 -7.96 -1.43
C ILE A 65 -1.02 -6.65 -1.37
N ILE A 66 -2.11 -6.56 -2.14
CA ILE A 66 -3.03 -5.40 -2.14
C ILE A 66 -3.70 -5.25 -0.76
N GLU A 67 -4.20 -6.35 -0.20
CA GLU A 67 -4.80 -6.37 1.14
C GLU A 67 -3.81 -5.91 2.21
N GLY A 68 -2.59 -6.46 2.21
CA GLY A 68 -1.53 -6.04 3.13
C GLY A 68 -1.16 -4.57 3.01
N ARG A 69 -1.13 -4.03 1.78
CA ARG A 69 -0.94 -2.59 1.54
C ARG A 69 -2.09 -1.76 2.14
N SER A 70 -3.32 -2.23 2.03
CA SER A 70 -4.50 -1.58 2.65
C SER A 70 -4.41 -1.60 4.18
N ASP A 71 -3.96 -2.70 4.77
CA ASP A 71 -3.71 -2.80 6.20
C ASP A 71 -2.62 -1.84 6.67
N MET A 72 -1.55 -1.68 5.90
CA MET A 72 -0.50 -0.69 6.20
C MET A 72 -1.04 0.74 6.22
N ILE A 73 -1.94 1.11 5.30
CA ILE A 73 -2.60 2.43 5.30
C ILE A 73 -3.35 2.65 6.63
N ARG A 74 -4.11 1.65 7.08
CA ARG A 74 -4.83 1.70 8.36
C ARG A 74 -3.87 1.80 9.54
N ALA A 75 -2.76 1.05 9.53
CA ALA A 75 -1.74 1.09 10.56
C ALA A 75 -1.06 2.48 10.63
N THR A 76 -0.72 3.08 9.49
CA THR A 76 -0.15 4.43 9.42
C THR A 76 -1.10 5.49 9.97
N ALA A 77 -2.40 5.37 9.71
CA ALA A 77 -3.41 6.26 10.31
C ALA A 77 -3.47 6.13 11.84
N LEU A 78 -3.37 4.91 12.38
CA LEU A 78 -3.28 4.67 13.82
C LEU A 78 -2.00 5.27 14.42
N LEU A 79 -0.85 5.09 13.76
CA LEU A 79 0.42 5.67 14.21
C LEU A 79 0.39 7.20 14.22
N THR A 80 -0.25 7.82 13.23
CA THR A 80 -0.43 9.27 13.16
C THR A 80 -1.24 9.79 14.35
N ARG A 81 -2.35 9.11 14.69
CA ARG A 81 -3.14 9.43 15.89
C ARG A 81 -2.34 9.29 17.19
N CYS A 82 -1.38 8.36 17.27
CA CYS A 82 -0.49 8.27 18.42
C CYS A 82 0.45 9.49 18.52
N LEU A 83 0.95 10.00 17.38
CA LEU A 83 1.80 11.19 17.37
C LEU A 83 1.05 12.47 17.74
N GLU A 84 -0.21 12.61 17.30
CA GLU A 84 -1.08 13.73 17.67
C GLU A 84 -1.26 13.85 19.19
N HIS A 85 -1.21 12.74 19.93
CA HIS A 85 -1.29 12.70 21.39
C HIS A 85 0.09 12.78 22.09
N SER A 86 1.16 13.03 21.34
CA SER A 86 2.55 13.14 21.82
C SER A 86 3.06 14.59 21.75
N ALA A 87 4.23 14.83 22.35
CA ALA A 87 4.94 16.12 22.19
C ALA A 87 5.74 16.24 20.89
N ILE A 88 5.74 15.19 20.04
CA ILE A 88 6.46 15.19 18.77
C ILE A 88 5.61 15.93 17.74
N PRO A 89 6.16 16.89 16.97
CA PRO A 89 5.45 17.49 15.84
C PRO A 89 4.93 16.40 14.92
N VAL A 90 3.66 16.45 14.54
CA VAL A 90 3.03 15.47 13.65
C VAL A 90 3.61 15.65 12.24
N THR A 91 4.79 15.13 12.01
CA THR A 91 5.27 14.83 10.66
C THR A 91 4.59 13.53 10.29
N SER A 92 3.58 13.59 9.40
CA SER A 92 2.84 12.43 8.88
C SER A 92 3.77 11.22 8.70
N VAL A 93 3.62 10.20 9.54
CA VAL A 93 4.52 9.04 9.58
C VAL A 93 4.47 8.36 8.22
N GLY A 94 5.53 8.55 7.42
CA GLY A 94 5.69 7.87 6.15
C GLY A 94 4.57 8.06 5.13
N CYS A 95 3.95 9.25 5.08
CA CYS A 95 2.77 9.57 4.28
C CYS A 95 2.82 8.96 2.86
N PRO A 96 2.05 7.89 2.57
CA PRO A 96 1.70 7.58 1.20
C PRO A 96 0.80 8.72 0.72
N ILE A 97 1.12 9.28 -0.44
CA ILE A 97 0.39 10.40 -1.08
C ILE A 97 -1.13 10.19 -0.94
N GLY A 98 -1.85 11.20 -0.43
CA GLY A 98 -3.32 11.20 -0.33
C GLY A 98 -3.93 10.96 1.05
N LEU A 99 -3.12 10.78 2.10
CA LEU A 99 -3.57 10.88 3.51
C LEU A 99 -3.32 12.28 4.07
N GLU A 100 -3.44 13.32 3.23
CA GLU A 100 -3.70 14.65 3.76
C GLU A 100 -4.92 14.50 4.65
N LEU A 101 -4.71 14.75 5.94
CA LEU A 101 -5.76 14.91 6.94
C LEU A 101 -6.98 15.47 6.20
N GLU A 102 -8.14 14.86 6.38
CA GLU A 102 -9.42 15.48 6.11
C GLU A 102 -9.41 16.85 6.81
N GLN A 103 -8.80 17.84 6.14
CA GLN A 103 -8.87 19.23 6.45
C GLN A 103 -10.33 19.48 6.23
N GLN A 104 -11.05 19.56 7.35
CA GLN A 104 -12.39 20.11 7.50
C GLN A 104 -12.95 20.48 6.13
N GLU A 105 -13.80 19.61 5.57
CA GLU A 105 -14.64 19.92 4.41
C GLU A 105 -15.42 21.20 4.72
N THR A 106 -14.78 22.34 4.55
CA THR A 106 -15.39 23.61 4.27
C THR A 106 -15.63 23.56 2.78
N ALA A 107 -16.75 22.92 2.45
CA ALA A 107 -17.45 22.91 1.18
C ALA A 107 -16.83 23.83 0.12
N ARG A 108 -15.92 23.30 -0.71
CA ARG A 108 -15.66 23.89 -2.02
C ARG A 108 -16.57 23.20 -3.01
N HIS A 109 -17.77 23.75 -3.15
CA HIS A 109 -18.66 23.42 -4.25
C HIS A 109 -17.90 23.57 -5.57
N LEU A 110 -17.75 22.46 -6.29
CA LEU A 110 -17.33 22.45 -7.68
C LEU A 110 -18.41 23.17 -8.50
N THR A 111 -18.09 24.37 -8.98
CA THR A 111 -18.92 25.05 -9.98
C THR A 111 -18.52 24.49 -11.33
N LEU A 112 -19.37 23.63 -11.91
CA LEU A 112 -19.28 23.25 -13.31
C LEU A 112 -19.58 24.49 -14.17
N VAL A 113 -18.60 24.95 -14.92
CA VAL A 113 -18.82 25.93 -16.01
C VAL A 113 -19.22 25.12 -17.23
N ALA A 114 -20.47 25.33 -17.68
CA ALA A 114 -21.00 24.81 -18.93
C ALA A 114 -20.44 25.56 -20.14
#